data_AF-A0A819VF57-F1
#
_entry.id   AF-A0A819VF57-F1
#
_cell.length_a   1.000
_cell.length_b   1.000
_cell.length_c   1.000
_cell.angle_alpha   90.00
_cell.angle_beta   90.00
_cell.angle_gamma   90.00
#
_symmetry.space_group_name_H-M   'P 1'
#
loop_
_entity.id
_entity.type
_entity.pdbx_description
1 polymer ?
#
loop_
_entity_poly.entity_id
_entity_poly.type
_entity_poly.pdbx_seq_one_letter_code
_entity_poly.pdbx_strand_id
1 'polypeptide(L)'
;MVGFRIQNIDSIKSIFICPKCLLLLRDPVQLIDCGHRLCQSCIDEQKGNMIICGECFQKTSREKVKLDRGFRNDMQTLLIVCILCNWTDILQKYQNHLDEIHPNPVCAYCEEKFLTVNDINRHLQYDCEKVPVYCPMQEFGCDQIILRFNLNEHYRSEQHQMTLMNIVHHLKTSDHPINASQLTSENRTNQLQDIVGSINILSDSIQILNEDQTRLNTESIHCQNTLDHLTQDVSTVKISMQEQNAFLDGTIVNHEILQQDIQSMGQKVLDMNTNTNNGIFIWKISNVQTRMDEARSGKQTSIYSSPFYSSSNGYKMCLRLYLNGDGNARQTHISLFFVLMRGEYDAILKFPFHYKVIFCLYDQTDTKNHIIDSFRPDIKSNSFQRPTTDMNTASGIPKFVPLTIFQQEKNPYVLNDTMFINVMIDYNNTPKTLLPYVFNINPGLTIPIQQTIIRKEVEKQQQTSMNVAKN
;
A
#
# COMPACT_ATOMS: atom_id res chain seq x y z
N MET A 1 27.81 1.70 -13.28
CA MET A 1 27.18 2.77 -14.10
C MET A 1 28.20 3.27 -15.09
N VAL A 2 27.82 3.45 -16.35
CA VAL A 2 28.71 4.05 -17.35
C VAL A 2 28.92 5.55 -17.10
N GLY A 3 29.62 6.23 -18.03
CA GLY A 3 29.85 7.68 -17.97
C GLY A 3 28.57 8.51 -17.77
N PHE A 4 28.73 9.77 -17.38
CA PHE A 4 27.63 10.72 -17.24
C PHE A 4 27.08 11.09 -18.63
N ARG A 5 25.76 10.95 -18.80
CA ARG A 5 25.04 11.43 -19.98
C ARG A 5 24.59 12.88 -19.74
N ILE A 6 24.95 13.78 -20.64
CA ILE A 6 24.70 15.23 -20.60
C ILE A 6 24.36 15.73 -22.02
N GLN A 7 23.64 16.84 -22.16
CA GLN A 7 23.28 17.38 -23.48
C GLN A 7 24.45 18.03 -24.20
N ASN A 8 25.28 18.78 -23.49
CA ASN A 8 26.35 19.59 -24.07
C ASN A 8 27.66 18.81 -24.27
N ILE A 9 27.60 17.51 -24.56
CA ILE A 9 28.78 16.64 -24.67
C ILE A 9 29.77 17.14 -25.74
N ASP A 10 29.27 17.66 -26.86
CA ASP A 10 30.08 18.18 -27.97
C ASP A 10 30.86 19.45 -27.59
N SER A 11 30.45 20.14 -26.52
CA SER A 11 31.14 21.33 -26.00
C SER A 11 32.20 20.98 -24.94
N ILE A 12 32.29 19.72 -24.52
CA ILE A 12 33.26 19.25 -23.53
C ILE A 12 34.56 18.84 -24.22
N LYS A 13 35.70 19.20 -23.63
CA LYS A 13 37.01 18.76 -24.13
C LYS A 13 37.11 17.24 -24.13
N SER A 14 37.64 16.67 -25.22
CA SER A 14 37.78 15.22 -25.42
C SER A 14 38.48 14.48 -24.28
N ILE A 15 39.42 15.14 -23.57
CA ILE A 15 40.11 14.56 -22.39
C ILE A 15 39.16 14.11 -21.28
N PHE A 16 37.95 14.68 -21.19
CA PHE A 16 36.95 14.31 -20.19
C PHE A 16 35.96 13.26 -20.70
N ILE A 17 36.08 12.84 -21.95
CA ILE A 17 35.17 11.89 -22.60
C ILE A 17 35.80 10.49 -22.52
N CYS A 18 35.00 9.51 -22.13
CA CYS A 18 35.42 8.12 -22.07
C CYS A 18 35.51 7.55 -23.48
N PRO A 19 36.66 7.02 -23.92
CA PRO A 19 36.82 6.50 -25.28
C PRO A 19 35.97 5.26 -25.57
N LYS A 20 35.59 4.50 -24.53
CA LYS A 20 34.80 3.27 -24.70
C LYS A 20 33.30 3.54 -24.79
N CYS A 21 32.75 4.41 -23.92
CA CYS A 21 31.31 4.67 -23.89
C CYS A 21 30.91 5.99 -24.52
N LEU A 22 31.88 6.83 -24.92
CA LEU A 22 31.69 8.14 -25.54
C LEU A 22 30.85 9.12 -24.68
N LEU A 23 30.81 8.88 -23.37
CA LEU A 23 30.15 9.73 -22.37
C LEU A 23 31.17 10.43 -21.49
N LEU A 24 30.76 11.49 -20.78
CA LEU A 24 31.60 12.17 -19.80
C LEU A 24 32.08 11.16 -18.74
N LEU A 25 33.39 11.13 -18.45
CA LEU A 25 33.99 10.14 -17.56
C LEU A 25 33.29 10.08 -16.19
N ARG A 26 32.85 8.88 -15.80
CA ARG A 26 32.39 8.58 -14.44
C ARG A 26 33.42 7.69 -13.79
N ASP A 27 33.84 8.08 -12.59
CA ASP A 27 34.83 7.35 -11.82
C ASP A 27 36.09 7.03 -12.66
N PRO A 28 36.80 8.05 -13.19
CA PRO A 28 37.87 7.86 -14.14
C PRO A 28 38.97 6.96 -13.57
N VAL A 29 39.34 5.93 -14.34
CA VAL A 29 40.51 5.09 -14.11
C VAL A 29 41.55 5.39 -15.18
N GLN A 30 42.81 5.49 -14.75
CA GLN A 30 43.96 5.68 -15.63
C GLN A 30 44.69 4.35 -15.82
N LEU A 31 45.00 4.03 -17.07
CA LEU A 31 45.90 2.94 -17.44
C LEU A 31 47.34 3.43 -17.30
N ILE A 32 48.10 2.92 -16.32
CA ILE A 32 49.46 3.44 -16.04
C ILE A 32 50.38 3.31 -17.26
N ASP A 33 50.26 2.22 -18.03
CA ASP A 33 51.20 1.92 -19.13
C ASP A 33 51.01 2.83 -20.36
N CYS A 34 49.86 3.52 -20.52
CA CYS A 34 49.60 4.40 -21.65
C CYS A 34 49.01 5.77 -21.30
N GLY A 35 48.66 6.01 -20.05
CA GLY A 35 48.14 7.29 -19.55
C GLY A 35 46.68 7.61 -19.88
N HIS A 36 46.02 6.84 -20.76
CA HIS A 36 44.62 7.04 -21.15
C HIS A 36 43.63 6.75 -20.02
N ARG A 37 42.50 7.46 -20.05
CA ARG A 37 41.45 7.39 -19.01
C ARG A 37 40.17 6.79 -19.55
N LEU A 38 39.56 5.92 -18.75
CA LEU A 38 38.27 5.29 -19.05
C LEU A 38 37.37 5.35 -17.81
N CYS A 39 36.06 5.12 -17.97
CA CYS A 39 35.18 4.93 -16.82
C CYS A 39 35.54 3.61 -16.13
N GLN A 40 35.46 3.56 -14.79
CA GLN A 40 35.69 2.33 -14.04
C GLN A 40 34.83 1.15 -14.57
N SER A 41 33.53 1.39 -14.77
CA SER A 41 32.62 0.35 -15.29
C SER A 41 33.00 -0.15 -16.68
N CYS A 42 33.59 0.72 -17.52
CA CYS A 42 34.02 0.37 -18.86
C CYS A 42 35.23 -0.58 -18.83
N ILE A 43 36.10 -0.47 -17.83
CA ILE A 43 37.16 -1.43 -17.59
C ILE A 43 36.61 -2.71 -16.97
N ASP A 44 35.64 -2.60 -16.06
CA ASP A 44 35.08 -3.76 -15.37
C ASP A 44 34.41 -4.77 -16.31
N GLU A 45 33.81 -4.29 -17.40
CA GLU A 45 33.25 -5.12 -18.47
C GLU A 45 34.30 -5.98 -19.22
N GLN A 46 35.58 -5.59 -19.23
CA GLN A 46 36.63 -6.41 -19.84
C GLN A 46 36.95 -7.59 -18.90
N LYS A 47 36.65 -8.82 -19.36
CA LYS A 47 36.93 -10.04 -18.60
C LYS A 47 38.43 -10.41 -18.72
N GLY A 48 39.02 -10.85 -17.60
CA GLY A 48 40.41 -11.29 -17.54
C GLY A 48 41.38 -10.30 -16.88
N ASN A 49 42.63 -10.73 -16.73
CA ASN A 49 43.70 -9.97 -16.08
C ASN A 49 44.41 -8.98 -17.00
N MET A 50 44.17 -9.08 -18.31
CA MET A 50 44.76 -8.18 -19.31
C MET A 50 43.67 -7.25 -19.83
N ILE A 51 43.90 -5.94 -19.69
CA ILE A 51 43.01 -4.87 -20.12
C ILE A 51 43.56 -4.28 -21.41
N ILE A 52 42.69 -4.06 -22.39
CA ILE A 52 43.04 -3.43 -23.67
C ILE A 52 42.58 -1.98 -23.62
N CYS A 53 43.50 -1.05 -23.87
CA CYS A 53 43.18 0.37 -24.02
C CYS A 53 42.27 0.59 -25.24
N GLY A 54 41.15 1.29 -25.05
CA GLY A 54 40.24 1.61 -26.15
C GLY A 54 40.76 2.67 -27.13
N GLU A 55 41.78 3.45 -26.76
CA GLU A 55 42.35 4.47 -27.65
C GLU A 55 43.59 4.00 -28.41
N CYS A 56 44.56 3.41 -27.70
CA CYS A 56 45.84 3.04 -28.30
C CYS A 56 46.01 1.52 -28.49
N PHE A 57 45.00 0.72 -28.15
CA PHE A 57 45.00 -0.75 -28.23
C PHE A 57 46.11 -1.46 -27.44
N GLN A 58 46.87 -0.73 -26.61
CA GLN A 58 47.91 -1.28 -25.76
C GLN A 58 47.31 -2.14 -24.64
N LYS A 59 47.93 -3.30 -24.41
CA LYS A 59 47.58 -4.23 -23.33
C LYS A 59 48.25 -3.80 -22.02
N THR A 60 47.47 -3.73 -20.95
CA THR A 60 47.88 -3.33 -19.59
C THR A 60 47.39 -4.37 -18.59
N SER A 61 48.16 -4.70 -17.56
CA SER A 61 47.68 -5.59 -16.50
C SER A 61 46.62 -4.89 -15.64
N ARG A 62 45.62 -5.63 -15.16
CA ARG A 62 44.53 -5.07 -14.34
C ARG A 62 45.03 -4.39 -13.05
N GLU A 63 46.16 -4.84 -12.50
CA GLU A 63 46.81 -4.25 -11.32
C GLU A 63 47.35 -2.83 -11.57
N LYS A 64 47.67 -2.52 -12.83
CA LYS A 64 48.14 -1.21 -13.31
C LYS A 64 47.01 -0.28 -13.75
N VAL A 65 45.77 -0.63 -13.44
CA VAL A 65 44.61 0.27 -13.55
C VAL A 65 44.41 0.94 -12.21
N LYS A 66 44.45 2.28 -12.17
CA LYS A 66 44.27 3.05 -10.93
C LYS A 66 43.16 4.07 -11.08
N LEU A 67 42.33 4.21 -10.05
CA LEU A 67 41.36 5.30 -9.95
C LEU A 67 42.09 6.65 -9.89
N ASP A 68 41.81 7.51 -10.85
CA ASP A 68 42.38 8.85 -10.95
C ASP A 68 41.51 9.84 -10.16
N ARG A 69 41.72 9.85 -8.84
CA ARG A 69 40.96 10.73 -7.92
C ARG A 69 41.24 12.21 -8.17
N GLY A 70 42.46 12.55 -8.57
CA GLY A 70 42.84 13.92 -8.91
C GLY A 70 42.02 14.41 -10.10
N PHE A 71 42.04 13.64 -11.18
CA PHE A 71 41.26 13.98 -12.37
C PHE A 71 39.74 13.98 -12.12
N ARG A 72 39.23 13.05 -11.29
CA ARG A 72 37.82 13.08 -10.85
C ARG A 72 37.45 14.40 -10.17
N ASN A 73 38.34 14.94 -9.34
CA ASN A 73 38.11 16.20 -8.64
C ASN A 73 38.16 17.39 -9.61
N ASP A 74 39.10 17.39 -10.56
CA ASP A 74 39.20 18.43 -11.59
C ASP A 74 37.91 18.51 -12.43
N MET A 75 37.30 17.36 -12.71
CA MET A 75 36.03 17.25 -13.43
C MET A 75 34.83 17.87 -12.70
N GLN A 76 34.87 18.02 -11.37
CA GLN A 76 33.71 18.48 -10.59
C GLN A 76 33.28 19.91 -10.94
N THR A 77 34.19 20.70 -11.50
CA THR A 77 33.97 22.10 -11.89
C THR A 77 33.43 22.27 -13.31
N LEU A 78 33.30 21.17 -14.07
CA LEU A 78 32.80 21.21 -15.44
C LEU A 78 31.34 21.65 -15.47
N LEU A 79 31.06 22.69 -16.25
CA LEU A 79 29.71 23.16 -16.52
C LEU A 79 29.00 22.18 -17.47
N ILE A 80 27.90 21.59 -17.01
CA ILE A 80 27.15 20.59 -17.75
C ILE A 80 25.68 20.96 -17.87
N VAL A 81 25.02 20.42 -18.89
CA VAL A 81 23.57 20.54 -19.11
C VAL A 81 22.91 19.18 -18.88
N CYS A 82 21.89 19.14 -18.04
CA CYS A 82 21.17 17.92 -17.69
C CYS A 82 20.59 17.24 -18.94
N ILE A 83 20.63 15.91 -19.01
CA ILE A 83 20.05 15.18 -20.15
C ILE A 83 18.52 15.24 -20.19
N LEU A 84 17.87 15.42 -19.04
CA LEU A 84 16.41 15.35 -18.88
C LEU A 84 15.72 16.71 -18.85
N CYS A 85 16.47 17.81 -18.70
CA CYS A 85 15.93 19.18 -18.68
C CYS A 85 17.01 20.21 -19.04
N ASN A 86 16.66 21.50 -19.05
CA ASN A 86 17.58 22.58 -19.41
C ASN A 86 18.43 23.10 -18.23
N TRP A 87 18.51 22.35 -17.12
CA TRP A 87 19.32 22.74 -15.97
C TRP A 87 20.80 22.74 -16.33
N THR A 88 21.51 23.80 -15.93
CA THR A 88 22.93 24.02 -16.23
C THR A 88 23.67 24.47 -14.97
N ASP A 89 24.65 23.69 -14.50
CA ASP A 89 25.54 24.01 -13.38
C ASP A 89 26.76 23.08 -13.43
N ILE A 90 27.62 23.15 -12.40
CA ILE A 90 28.81 22.30 -12.28
C ILE A 90 28.46 20.82 -11.99
N LEU A 91 29.28 19.90 -12.49
CA LEU A 91 29.12 18.45 -12.33
C LEU A 91 28.94 18.02 -10.87
N GLN A 92 29.58 18.71 -9.92
CA GLN A 92 29.46 18.43 -8.48
C GLN A 92 28.02 18.43 -7.97
N LYS A 93 27.16 19.31 -8.51
CA LYS A 93 25.77 19.45 -8.09
C LYS A 93 24.82 18.55 -8.87
N TYR A 94 25.32 17.83 -9.87
CA TYR A 94 24.48 17.10 -10.82
C TYR A 94 23.66 16.01 -10.15
N GLN A 95 24.27 15.23 -9.24
CA GLN A 95 23.54 14.15 -8.57
C GLN A 95 22.39 14.68 -7.71
N ASN A 96 22.60 15.76 -6.96
CA ASN A 96 21.55 16.39 -6.16
C ASN A 96 20.41 16.91 -7.04
N HIS A 97 20.74 17.53 -8.17
CA HIS A 97 19.73 17.97 -9.14
C HIS A 97 18.89 16.80 -9.66
N LEU A 98 19.53 15.67 -10.01
CA LEU A 98 18.84 14.47 -10.48
C LEU A 98 17.90 13.90 -9.41
N ASP A 99 18.34 13.86 -8.16
CA ASP A 99 17.56 13.30 -7.04
C ASP A 99 16.36 14.19 -6.66
N GLU A 100 16.50 15.52 -6.73
CA GLU A 100 15.44 16.47 -6.36
C GLU A 100 14.44 16.75 -7.50
N ILE A 101 14.93 16.92 -8.73
CA ILE A 101 14.11 17.37 -9.87
C ILE A 101 13.60 16.18 -10.71
N HIS A 102 14.32 15.06 -10.70
CA HIS A 102 14.00 13.89 -11.53
C HIS A 102 13.85 12.58 -10.72
N PRO A 103 12.99 12.54 -9.67
CA PRO A 103 12.81 11.33 -8.86
C PRO A 103 12.13 10.19 -9.63
N ASN A 104 11.33 10.49 -10.66
CA ASN A 104 10.68 9.50 -11.53
C ASN A 104 10.81 9.92 -13.00
N PRO A 105 11.99 9.70 -13.61
CA PRO A 105 12.26 10.24 -14.94
C PRO A 105 11.52 9.49 -16.05
N VAL A 106 11.19 10.21 -17.11
CA VAL A 106 10.50 9.70 -18.30
C VAL A 106 11.43 9.76 -19.50
N CYS A 107 11.49 8.69 -20.29
CA CYS A 107 12.28 8.67 -21.52
C CYS A 107 11.72 9.64 -22.57
N ALA A 108 12.54 10.58 -23.03
CA ALA A 108 12.14 11.56 -24.04
C ALA A 108 11.89 10.96 -25.44
N TYR A 109 12.30 9.70 -25.67
CA TYR A 109 12.22 9.05 -27.00
C TYR A 109 11.13 7.97 -27.08
N CYS A 110 10.92 7.21 -26.00
CA CYS A 110 9.91 6.13 -25.96
C CYS A 110 8.79 6.35 -24.94
N GLU A 111 8.83 7.42 -24.15
CA GLU A 111 7.83 7.80 -23.16
C GLU A 111 7.66 6.83 -21.96
N GLU A 112 8.53 5.83 -21.84
CA GLU A 112 8.55 4.93 -20.67
C GLU A 112 8.99 5.66 -19.39
N LYS A 113 8.36 5.29 -18.27
CA LYS A 113 8.64 5.85 -16.93
C LYS A 113 9.59 4.94 -16.16
N PHE A 114 10.53 5.54 -15.46
CA PHE A 114 11.53 4.83 -14.65
C PHE A 114 11.47 5.29 -13.20
N LEU A 115 11.86 4.39 -12.28
CA LEU A 115 11.89 4.67 -10.84
C LEU A 115 13.13 5.48 -10.44
N THR A 116 14.20 5.42 -11.23
CA THR A 116 15.45 6.12 -10.93
C THR A 116 16.11 6.66 -12.20
N VAL A 117 16.95 7.68 -12.04
CA VAL A 117 17.80 8.20 -13.13
C VAL A 117 18.82 7.17 -13.63
N ASN A 118 19.16 6.19 -12.81
CA ASN A 118 20.06 5.10 -13.21
C ASN A 118 19.37 4.12 -14.17
N ASP A 119 18.09 3.81 -13.93
CA ASP A 119 17.32 2.90 -14.77
C ASP A 119 17.06 3.50 -16.15
N ILE A 120 16.70 4.78 -16.23
CA ILE A 120 16.54 5.46 -17.52
C ILE A 120 17.87 5.59 -18.27
N ASN A 121 19.00 5.80 -17.58
CA ASN A 121 20.31 5.86 -18.23
C ASN A 121 20.74 4.51 -18.82
N ARG A 122 20.48 3.40 -18.10
CA ARG A 122 20.70 2.04 -18.63
C ARG A 122 19.82 1.79 -19.85
N HIS A 123 18.54 2.15 -19.76
CA HIS A 123 17.60 2.06 -20.86
C HIS A 123 18.10 2.86 -22.09
N LEU A 124 18.46 4.13 -21.96
CA LEU A 124 18.97 4.95 -23.07
C LEU A 124 20.27 4.42 -23.68
N GLN A 125 21.04 3.63 -22.93
CA GLN A 125 22.31 3.09 -23.39
C GLN A 125 22.17 1.75 -24.10
N TYR A 126 21.29 0.86 -23.64
CA TYR A 126 21.25 -0.52 -24.11
C TYR A 126 19.89 -0.91 -24.70
N ASP A 127 18.79 -0.38 -24.15
CA ASP A 127 17.45 -0.94 -24.36
C ASP A 127 16.56 -0.07 -25.27
N CYS A 128 16.76 1.26 -25.26
CA CYS A 128 15.88 2.19 -25.96
C CYS A 128 16.03 2.06 -27.48
N GLU A 129 15.03 1.50 -28.14
CA GLU A 129 15.02 1.34 -29.61
C GLU A 129 14.91 2.68 -30.35
N LYS A 130 14.24 3.66 -29.74
CA LYS A 130 13.95 4.99 -30.31
C LYS A 130 15.03 6.04 -30.02
N VAL A 131 16.10 5.68 -29.31
CA VAL A 131 17.20 6.62 -29.04
C VAL A 131 18.06 6.82 -30.29
N PRO A 132 18.41 8.06 -30.68
CA PRO A 132 19.44 8.32 -31.68
C PRO A 132 20.83 7.90 -31.18
N VAL A 133 21.59 7.20 -32.00
CA VAL A 133 22.97 6.74 -31.74
C VAL A 133 23.88 7.06 -32.93
N TYR A 134 25.14 7.33 -32.64
CA TYR A 134 26.20 7.40 -33.66
C TYR A 134 26.51 6.01 -34.21
N CYS A 135 26.86 5.95 -35.49
CA CYS A 135 27.36 4.73 -36.09
C CYS A 135 28.69 4.30 -35.44
N PRO A 136 28.84 3.05 -34.95
CA PRO A 136 30.10 2.54 -34.41
C PRO A 136 31.28 2.56 -35.40
N MET A 137 31.04 2.73 -36.70
CA MET A 137 32.09 2.89 -37.73
C MET A 137 32.48 4.36 -37.97
N GLN A 138 32.20 5.26 -37.03
CA GLN A 138 32.57 6.67 -37.13
C GLN A 138 34.07 6.88 -37.41
N GLU A 139 34.93 6.10 -36.76
CA GLU A 139 36.40 6.15 -36.97
C GLU A 139 36.84 5.74 -38.38
N PHE A 140 35.95 5.06 -39.13
CA PHE A 140 36.17 4.65 -40.51
C PHE A 140 35.40 5.54 -41.52
N GLY A 141 34.91 6.71 -41.07
CA GLY A 141 34.31 7.74 -41.92
C GLY A 141 32.79 7.72 -42.03
N CYS A 142 32.08 7.09 -41.08
CA CYS A 142 30.60 7.12 -41.04
C CYS A 142 30.06 8.05 -39.95
N ASP A 143 29.70 9.28 -40.33
CA ASP A 143 29.21 10.32 -39.39
C ASP A 143 27.68 10.32 -39.20
N GLN A 144 27.00 9.21 -39.52
CA GLN A 144 25.54 9.15 -39.46
C GLN A 144 25.02 8.99 -38.02
N ILE A 145 24.00 9.78 -37.66
CA ILE A 145 23.19 9.62 -36.45
C ILE A 145 21.88 8.95 -36.84
N ILE A 146 21.59 7.81 -36.24
CA ILE A 146 20.45 6.95 -36.61
C ILE A 146 19.74 6.44 -35.38
N LEU A 147 18.45 6.12 -35.51
CA LEU A 147 17.69 5.49 -34.45
C LEU A 147 18.20 4.06 -34.24
N ARG A 148 18.35 3.62 -32.98
CA ARG A 148 18.94 2.31 -32.65
C ARG A 148 18.26 1.16 -33.39
N PHE A 149 16.93 1.19 -33.53
CA PHE A 149 16.21 0.13 -34.26
C PHE A 149 16.59 0.02 -35.75
N ASN A 150 17.08 1.11 -36.37
CA ASN A 150 17.51 1.15 -37.77
C ASN A 150 18.98 0.79 -37.98
N LEU A 151 19.73 0.50 -36.90
CA LEU A 151 21.18 0.26 -36.97
C LEU A 151 21.53 -0.94 -37.87
N ASN A 152 20.74 -2.02 -37.81
CA ASN A 152 20.96 -3.21 -38.64
C ASN A 152 20.74 -2.96 -40.13
N GLU A 153 19.77 -2.12 -40.49
CA GLU A 153 19.52 -1.74 -41.87
C GLU A 153 20.62 -0.80 -42.38
N HIS A 154 21.06 0.15 -41.55
CA HIS A 154 22.17 1.04 -41.86
C HIS A 154 23.49 0.29 -42.12
N TYR A 155 23.80 -0.79 -41.39
CA TYR A 155 24.97 -1.64 -41.65
C TYR A 155 24.93 -2.34 -43.02
N ARG A 156 23.76 -2.49 -43.63
CA ARG A 156 23.61 -3.10 -44.96
C ARG A 156 23.78 -2.10 -46.10
N SER A 157 23.96 -0.81 -45.80
CA SER A 157 24.17 0.22 -46.82
C SER A 157 25.44 -0.03 -47.65
N GLU A 158 25.41 0.39 -48.92
CA GLU A 158 26.54 0.27 -49.85
C GLU A 158 27.82 0.93 -49.30
N GLN A 159 27.66 2.05 -48.59
CA GLN A 159 28.75 2.75 -47.90
C GLN A 159 29.50 1.81 -46.94
N HIS A 160 28.79 1.07 -46.08
CA HIS A 160 29.44 0.17 -45.12
C HIS A 160 30.00 -1.10 -45.77
N GLN A 161 29.35 -1.63 -46.82
CA GLN A 161 29.90 -2.74 -47.60
C GLN A 161 31.25 -2.37 -48.24
N MET A 162 31.34 -1.14 -48.79
CA MET A 162 32.59 -0.60 -49.34
C MET A 162 33.65 -0.37 -48.26
N THR A 163 33.29 0.19 -47.10
CA THR A 163 34.23 0.36 -45.98
C THR A 163 34.79 -0.97 -45.49
N LEU A 164 33.94 -2.01 -45.34
CA LEU A 164 34.38 -3.36 -44.96
C LEU A 164 35.30 -3.98 -46.02
N MET A 165 35.00 -3.79 -47.31
CA MET A 165 35.83 -4.33 -48.39
C MET A 165 37.20 -3.66 -48.46
N ASN A 166 37.28 -2.36 -48.21
CA ASN A 166 38.53 -1.61 -48.14
C ASN A 166 39.40 -2.06 -46.95
N ILE A 167 38.79 -2.34 -45.79
CA ILE A 167 39.50 -2.90 -44.62
C ILE A 167 40.09 -4.28 -44.95
N VAL A 168 39.32 -5.16 -45.58
CA VAL A 168 39.79 -6.50 -46.00
C VAL A 168 40.90 -6.42 -47.06
N HIS A 169 40.82 -5.47 -47.98
CA HIS A 169 41.85 -5.26 -49.00
C HIS A 169 43.18 -4.79 -48.39
N HIS A 170 43.13 -3.83 -47.46
CA HIS A 170 44.32 -3.35 -46.76
C HIS A 170 45.00 -4.44 -45.92
N LEU A 171 44.23 -5.36 -45.34
CA LEU A 171 44.75 -6.53 -44.62
C LEU A 171 45.39 -7.59 -45.55
N LYS A 172 45.09 -7.57 -46.86
CA LYS A 172 45.66 -8.49 -47.85
C LYS A 172 46.92 -7.97 -48.55
N THR A 173 47.11 -6.65 -48.62
CA THR A 173 48.22 -6.02 -49.36
C THR A 173 49.51 -5.87 -48.55
N SER A 174 49.56 -6.37 -47.31
CA SER A 174 50.70 -6.18 -46.39
C SER A 174 51.79 -7.26 -46.45
N ASP A 175 51.94 -7.99 -47.56
CA ASP A 175 53.14 -8.82 -47.82
C ASP A 175 53.58 -8.77 -49.31
N HIS A 176 54.90 -8.72 -49.52
CA HIS A 176 55.63 -8.26 -50.71
C HIS A 176 55.36 -8.95 -52.07
N PRO A 177 55.68 -8.27 -53.21
CA PRO A 177 55.53 -8.80 -54.57
C PRO A 177 56.82 -9.47 -55.10
N ILE A 178 56.71 -10.56 -55.86
CA ILE A 178 57.83 -11.10 -56.66
C ILE A 178 57.44 -11.21 -58.14
N ASN A 179 58.31 -10.61 -58.96
CA ASN A 179 58.30 -10.56 -60.42
C ASN A 179 58.68 -11.91 -61.03
N ALA A 180 58.00 -12.27 -62.13
CA ALA A 180 58.23 -13.48 -62.90
C ALA A 180 59.39 -13.33 -63.89
N SER A 181 60.36 -14.25 -63.88
CA SER A 181 60.99 -14.82 -65.10
C SER A 181 62.02 -15.92 -64.78
N GLN A 182 61.97 -17.00 -65.59
CA GLN A 182 62.86 -18.18 -65.68
C GLN A 182 62.40 -19.47 -64.95
N LEU A 183 61.84 -20.41 -65.74
CA LEU A 183 61.37 -21.74 -65.32
C LEU A 183 62.41 -22.81 -65.72
N THR A 184 63.21 -23.30 -64.77
CA THR A 184 64.01 -24.53 -64.87
C THR A 184 63.34 -25.68 -64.11
N SER A 185 63.75 -26.93 -64.33
CA SER A 185 63.17 -28.11 -63.66
C SER A 185 63.26 -28.07 -62.14
N GLU A 186 64.20 -27.32 -61.57
CA GLU A 186 64.32 -27.05 -60.13
C GLU A 186 63.14 -26.23 -59.57
N ASN A 187 62.54 -25.34 -60.37
CA ASN A 187 61.39 -24.53 -59.96
C ASN A 187 60.08 -25.33 -59.85
N ARG A 188 59.92 -26.43 -60.61
CA ARG A 188 58.76 -27.33 -60.46
C ARG A 188 58.86 -28.13 -59.17
N THR A 189 60.05 -28.57 -58.79
CA THR A 189 60.30 -29.23 -57.50
C THR A 189 60.10 -28.29 -56.32
N ASN A 190 60.53 -27.02 -56.42
CA ASN A 190 60.27 -26.02 -55.38
C ASN A 190 58.78 -25.65 -55.26
N GLN A 191 58.07 -25.41 -56.38
CA GLN A 191 56.63 -25.17 -56.36
C GLN A 191 55.82 -26.38 -55.84
N LEU A 192 56.24 -27.60 -56.17
CA LEU A 192 55.63 -28.81 -55.61
C LEU A 192 55.91 -28.94 -54.11
N GLN A 193 57.10 -28.56 -53.64
CA GLN A 193 57.42 -28.51 -52.21
C GLN A 193 56.59 -27.45 -51.47
N ASP A 194 56.36 -26.27 -52.06
CA ASP A 194 55.52 -25.21 -51.48
C ASP A 194 54.04 -25.63 -51.42
N ILE A 195 53.55 -26.31 -52.46
CA ILE A 195 52.18 -26.86 -52.49
C ILE A 195 52.04 -27.97 -51.43
N VAL A 196 53.02 -28.86 -51.30
CA VAL A 196 53.01 -29.90 -50.27
C VAL A 196 53.09 -29.28 -48.86
N GLY A 197 53.90 -28.23 -48.66
CA GLY A 197 53.94 -27.48 -47.41
C GLY A 197 52.59 -26.82 -47.09
N SER A 198 51.93 -26.23 -48.09
CA SER A 198 50.59 -25.65 -47.94
C SER A 198 49.53 -26.71 -47.61
N ILE A 199 49.59 -27.89 -48.24
CA ILE A 199 48.70 -29.02 -47.96
C ILE A 199 48.90 -29.53 -46.53
N ASN A 200 50.14 -29.64 -46.05
CA ASN A 200 50.42 -30.06 -44.68
C ASN A 200 49.89 -29.05 -43.65
N ILE A 201 50.11 -27.75 -43.87
CA ILE A 201 49.57 -26.69 -43.00
C ILE A 201 48.04 -26.72 -42.97
N LEU A 202 47.39 -26.91 -44.14
CA LEU A 202 45.94 -27.04 -44.22
C LEU A 202 45.44 -28.30 -43.51
N SER A 203 46.16 -29.42 -43.62
CA SER A 203 45.85 -30.66 -42.91
C SER A 203 45.93 -30.48 -41.39
N ASP A 204 46.99 -29.84 -40.89
CA ASP A 204 47.16 -29.54 -39.46
C ASP A 204 46.07 -28.59 -38.96
N SER A 205 45.73 -27.58 -39.77
CA SER A 205 44.65 -26.63 -39.46
C SER A 205 43.28 -27.32 -39.39
N ILE A 206 43.00 -28.25 -40.30
CA ILE A 206 41.77 -29.06 -40.29
C ILE A 206 41.72 -29.94 -39.05
N GLN A 207 42.85 -30.53 -38.64
CA GLN A 207 42.91 -31.35 -37.43
C GLN A 207 42.60 -30.53 -36.18
N ILE A 208 43.22 -29.35 -36.03
CA ILE A 208 42.96 -28.43 -34.91
C ILE A 208 41.48 -28.00 -34.89
N LEU A 209 40.90 -27.68 -36.04
CA LEU A 209 39.48 -27.31 -36.14
C LEU A 209 38.56 -28.47 -35.72
N ASN A 210 38.92 -29.70 -36.06
CA ASN A 210 38.14 -30.88 -35.67
C ASN A 210 38.22 -31.12 -34.14
N GLU A 211 39.40 -30.96 -33.55
CA GLU A 211 39.59 -31.02 -32.10
C GLU A 211 38.79 -29.92 -31.39
N ASP A 212 38.83 -28.68 -31.88
CA ASP A 212 38.03 -27.57 -31.37
C ASP A 212 36.52 -27.82 -31.49
N GLN A 213 36.04 -28.39 -32.60
CA GLN A 213 34.64 -28.74 -32.78
C GLN A 213 34.19 -29.78 -31.75
N THR A 214 35.02 -30.78 -31.44
CA THR A 214 34.70 -31.77 -30.42
C THR A 214 34.66 -31.16 -29.02
N ARG A 215 35.60 -30.25 -28.70
CA ARG A 215 35.61 -29.52 -27.44
C ARG A 215 34.34 -28.67 -27.28
N LEU A 216 33.99 -27.88 -28.29
CA LEU A 216 32.79 -27.04 -28.29
C LEU A 216 31.51 -27.87 -28.17
N ASN A 217 31.41 -29.01 -28.85
CA ASN A 217 30.26 -29.91 -28.70
C ASN A 217 30.13 -30.42 -27.26
N THR A 218 31.25 -30.73 -26.60
CA THR A 218 31.27 -31.22 -25.22
C THR A 218 30.85 -30.12 -24.23
N GLU A 219 31.35 -28.91 -24.41
CA GLU A 219 30.96 -27.73 -23.63
C GLU A 219 29.48 -27.37 -23.83
N SER A 220 28.96 -27.50 -25.06
CA SER A 220 27.55 -27.28 -25.37
C SER A 220 26.64 -28.28 -24.64
N ILE A 221 27.01 -29.56 -24.60
CA ILE A 221 26.25 -30.58 -23.85
C ILE A 221 26.27 -30.27 -22.36
N HIS A 222 27.42 -29.87 -21.83
CA HIS A 222 27.54 -29.50 -20.41
C HIS A 222 26.67 -28.28 -20.05
N CYS A 223 26.67 -27.25 -20.90
CA CYS A 223 25.81 -26.09 -20.73
C CYS A 223 24.33 -26.46 -20.79
N GLN A 224 23.94 -27.36 -21.71
CA GLN A 224 22.56 -27.82 -21.82
C GLN A 224 22.10 -28.55 -20.55
N ASN A 225 22.91 -29.47 -20.03
CA ASN A 225 22.59 -30.18 -18.78
C ASN A 225 22.47 -29.20 -17.59
N THR A 226 23.33 -28.19 -17.54
CA THR A 226 23.26 -27.15 -16.50
C THR A 226 21.98 -26.32 -16.63
N LEU A 227 21.57 -25.98 -17.85
CA LEU A 227 20.33 -25.27 -18.13
C LEU A 227 19.11 -26.09 -17.69
N ASP A 228 19.11 -27.39 -17.96
CA ASP A 228 18.02 -28.30 -17.58
C ASP A 228 17.90 -28.39 -16.04
N HIS A 229 19.02 -28.51 -15.33
CA HIS A 229 19.05 -28.48 -13.86
C HIS A 229 18.52 -27.16 -13.29
N LEU A 230 19.00 -26.02 -13.81
CA LEU A 230 18.53 -24.70 -13.37
C LEU A 230 17.02 -24.52 -13.65
N THR A 231 16.53 -25.05 -14.77
CA THR A 231 15.11 -25.02 -15.11
C THR A 231 14.28 -25.83 -14.10
N GLN A 232 14.78 -26.99 -13.69
CA GLN A 232 14.17 -27.82 -12.65
C GLN A 232 14.13 -27.06 -11.31
N ASP A 233 15.25 -26.47 -10.88
CA ASP A 233 15.32 -25.72 -9.61
C ASP A 233 14.37 -24.53 -9.59
N VAL A 234 14.29 -23.76 -10.69
CA VAL A 234 13.34 -22.66 -10.85
C VAL A 234 11.89 -23.16 -10.73
N SER A 235 11.58 -24.32 -11.30
CA SER A 235 10.24 -24.89 -11.19
C SER A 235 9.88 -25.27 -9.74
N THR A 236 10.84 -25.81 -8.99
CA THR A 236 10.65 -26.16 -7.57
C THR A 236 10.45 -24.92 -6.71
N VAL A 237 11.28 -23.89 -6.90
CA VAL A 237 11.12 -22.60 -6.20
C VAL A 237 9.78 -21.96 -6.52
N LYS A 238 9.34 -22.02 -7.78
CA LYS A 238 8.04 -21.49 -8.20
C LYS A 238 6.87 -22.17 -7.48
N ILE A 239 6.87 -23.50 -7.37
CA ILE A 239 5.83 -24.26 -6.65
C ILE A 239 5.84 -23.87 -5.16
N SER A 240 7.01 -23.85 -4.53
CA SER A 240 7.12 -23.47 -3.11
C SER A 240 6.62 -22.04 -2.85
N MET A 241 6.91 -21.10 -3.74
CA MET A 241 6.42 -19.72 -3.65
C MET A 241 4.89 -19.65 -3.83
N GLN A 242 4.31 -20.46 -4.71
CA GLN A 242 2.85 -20.54 -4.89
C GLN A 242 2.15 -21.08 -3.63
N GLU A 243 2.71 -22.11 -2.99
CA GLU A 243 2.19 -22.66 -1.73
C GLU A 243 2.26 -21.64 -0.59
N GLN A 244 3.38 -20.91 -0.47
CA GLN A 244 3.52 -19.84 0.53
C GLN A 244 2.53 -18.68 0.30
N ASN A 245 2.29 -18.28 -0.96
CA ASN A 245 1.31 -17.26 -1.28
C ASN A 245 -0.11 -17.70 -0.90
N ALA A 246 -0.49 -18.95 -1.21
CA ALA A 246 -1.79 -19.49 -0.82
C ALA A 246 -1.99 -19.52 0.71
N PHE A 247 -0.92 -19.81 1.47
CA PHE A 247 -0.95 -19.74 2.92
C PHE A 247 -1.11 -18.30 3.45
N LEU A 248 -0.41 -17.34 2.85
CA LEU A 248 -0.52 -15.92 3.19
C LEU A 248 -1.93 -15.38 2.92
N ASP A 249 -2.52 -15.74 1.78
CA ASP A 249 -3.89 -15.36 1.42
C ASP A 249 -4.90 -15.84 2.48
N GLY A 250 -4.78 -17.09 2.95
CA GLY A 250 -5.60 -17.60 4.04
C GLY A 250 -5.41 -16.83 5.36
N THR A 251 -4.18 -16.38 5.63
CA THR A 251 -3.88 -15.59 6.84
C THR A 251 -4.47 -14.19 6.77
N ILE A 252 -4.48 -13.56 5.59
CA ILE A 252 -5.10 -12.25 5.37
C ILE A 252 -6.61 -12.32 5.65
N VAL A 253 -7.31 -13.32 5.11
CA VAL A 253 -8.74 -13.52 5.35
C VAL A 253 -9.03 -13.70 6.85
N ASN A 254 -8.22 -14.50 7.55
CA ASN A 254 -8.37 -14.67 9.00
C ASN A 254 -8.14 -13.36 9.76
N HIS A 255 -7.18 -12.53 9.33
CA HIS A 255 -6.93 -11.23 9.94
C HIS A 255 -8.11 -10.26 9.74
N GLU A 256 -8.72 -10.26 8.56
CA GLU A 256 -9.91 -9.45 8.27
C GLU A 256 -11.10 -9.85 9.14
N ILE A 257 -11.35 -11.15 9.31
CA ILE A 257 -12.40 -11.66 10.21
C ILE A 257 -12.13 -11.22 11.65
N LEU A 258 -10.89 -11.39 12.13
CA LEU A 258 -10.51 -10.96 13.48
C LEU A 258 -10.65 -9.45 13.69
N GLN A 259 -10.33 -8.63 12.68
CA GLN A 259 -10.56 -7.19 12.75
C GLN A 259 -12.06 -6.87 12.86
N GLN A 260 -12.91 -7.56 12.08
CA GLN A 260 -14.36 -7.40 12.15
C GLN A 260 -14.92 -7.78 13.53
N ASP A 261 -14.41 -8.87 14.12
CA ASP A 261 -14.78 -9.31 15.47
C ASP A 261 -14.33 -8.31 16.54
N ILE A 262 -13.12 -7.75 16.42
CA ILE A 262 -12.62 -6.71 17.33
C ILE A 262 -13.49 -5.46 17.24
N GLN A 263 -13.88 -5.03 16.03
CA GLN A 263 -14.77 -3.87 15.85
C GLN A 263 -16.15 -4.12 16.47
N SER A 264 -16.73 -5.29 16.23
CA SER A 264 -18.01 -5.72 16.82
C SER A 264 -17.95 -5.76 18.35
N MET A 265 -16.85 -6.29 18.90
CA MET A 265 -16.61 -6.33 20.34
C MET A 265 -16.40 -4.94 20.93
N GLY A 266 -15.68 -4.06 20.23
CA GLY A 266 -15.52 -2.66 20.59
C GLY A 266 -16.86 -1.93 20.70
N GLN A 267 -17.77 -2.16 19.75
CA GLN A 267 -19.13 -1.62 19.81
C GLN A 267 -19.91 -2.17 21.02
N LYS A 268 -19.84 -3.48 21.28
CA LYS A 268 -20.48 -4.10 22.47
C LYS A 268 -19.95 -3.54 23.79
N VAL A 269 -18.65 -3.28 23.88
CA VAL A 269 -18.02 -2.69 25.07
C VAL A 269 -18.46 -1.24 25.26
N LEU A 270 -18.55 -0.46 24.18
CA LEU A 270 -19.10 0.90 24.23
C LEU A 270 -20.56 0.90 24.72
N ASP A 271 -21.38 0.00 24.18
CA ASP A 271 -22.77 -0.16 24.62
C ASP A 271 -22.84 -0.56 26.10
N MET A 272 -22.02 -1.52 26.53
CA MET A 272 -21.95 -2.00 27.91
C MET A 272 -21.50 -0.93 28.91
N ASN A 273 -20.57 -0.05 28.53
CA ASN A 273 -20.14 1.08 29.37
C ASN A 273 -21.22 2.16 29.55
N THR A 274 -22.21 2.22 28.64
CA THR A 274 -23.36 3.14 28.75
C THR A 274 -24.59 2.54 29.43
N ASN A 275 -24.61 1.21 29.63
CA ASN A 275 -25.74 0.51 30.22
C ASN A 275 -25.78 0.75 31.73
N THR A 276 -26.76 1.52 32.15
CA THR A 276 -27.13 1.65 33.55
C THR A 276 -28.13 0.56 33.93
N ASN A 277 -27.85 -0.17 35.02
CA ASN A 277 -28.68 -1.28 35.52
C ASN A 277 -29.53 -0.85 36.73
N ASN A 278 -30.09 0.36 36.69
CA ASN A 278 -30.89 0.93 37.79
C ASN A 278 -32.13 1.69 37.28
N GLY A 279 -32.46 1.57 36.00
CA GLY A 279 -33.57 2.28 35.35
C GLY A 279 -33.41 3.80 35.25
N ILE A 280 -32.19 4.31 35.39
CA ILE A 280 -31.83 5.71 35.13
C ILE A 280 -30.82 5.74 34.00
N PHE A 281 -31.12 6.36 32.88
CA PHE A 281 -30.23 6.39 31.71
C PHE A 281 -30.06 7.81 31.17
N ILE A 282 -28.81 8.24 31.01
CA ILE A 282 -28.47 9.54 30.42
C ILE A 282 -27.97 9.32 28.99
N TRP A 283 -28.74 9.80 28.04
CA TRP A 283 -28.40 9.79 26.63
C TRP A 283 -27.64 11.06 26.25
N LYS A 284 -26.35 10.93 25.94
CA LYS A 284 -25.57 11.96 25.26
C LYS A 284 -25.82 11.89 23.75
N ILE A 285 -26.29 12.97 23.16
CA ILE A 285 -26.53 13.09 21.72
C ILE A 285 -25.56 14.15 21.19
N SER A 286 -24.57 13.71 20.42
CA SER A 286 -23.61 14.58 19.72
C SER A 286 -24.09 14.88 18.30
N ASN A 287 -23.53 15.94 17.69
CA ASN A 287 -23.83 16.35 16.31
C ASN A 287 -25.31 16.72 16.14
N VAL A 288 -25.85 17.46 17.11
CA VAL A 288 -27.27 17.81 17.19
C VAL A 288 -27.70 18.59 15.95
N GLN A 289 -26.89 19.54 15.48
CA GLN A 289 -27.19 20.36 14.31
C GLN A 289 -27.36 19.49 13.06
N THR A 290 -26.37 18.64 12.77
CA THR A 290 -26.43 17.71 11.63
C THR A 290 -27.66 16.80 11.71
N ARG A 291 -27.91 16.21 12.89
CA ARG A 291 -29.07 15.32 13.08
C ARG A 291 -30.41 16.06 12.94
N MET A 292 -30.48 17.34 13.32
CA MET A 292 -31.66 18.18 13.08
C MET A 292 -31.86 18.44 11.59
N ASP A 293 -30.80 18.74 10.85
CA ASP A 293 -30.87 18.98 9.40
C ASP A 293 -31.26 17.71 8.63
N GLU A 294 -30.76 16.55 9.05
CA GLU A 294 -31.18 15.24 8.52
C GLU A 294 -32.66 14.92 8.82
N ALA A 295 -33.15 15.30 10.00
CA ALA A 295 -34.57 15.16 10.35
C ALA A 295 -35.48 16.15 9.58
N ARG A 296 -34.98 17.33 9.24
CA ARG A 296 -35.69 18.33 8.42
C ARG A 296 -35.78 17.92 6.95
N SER A 297 -34.67 17.45 6.39
CA SER A 297 -34.61 16.92 5.02
C SER A 297 -35.34 15.59 4.85
N GLY A 298 -35.60 14.88 5.95
CA GLY A 298 -36.26 13.56 5.95
C GLY A 298 -35.31 12.40 5.66
N LYS A 299 -34.00 12.64 5.52
CA LYS A 299 -32.97 11.61 5.36
C LYS A 299 -32.96 10.63 6.53
N GLN A 300 -33.06 11.15 7.75
CA GLN A 300 -33.20 10.34 8.96
C GLN A 300 -34.16 11.03 9.93
N THR A 301 -35.39 10.53 10.01
CA THR A 301 -36.47 11.17 10.77
C THR A 301 -36.42 10.92 12.28
N SER A 302 -35.78 9.83 12.71
CA SER A 302 -35.65 9.46 14.12
C SER A 302 -34.33 8.78 14.43
N ILE A 303 -33.88 8.89 15.66
CA ILE A 303 -32.70 8.21 16.21
C ILE A 303 -33.08 7.41 17.45
N TYR A 304 -32.31 6.35 17.72
CA TYR A 304 -32.48 5.50 18.90
C TYR A 304 -31.30 5.67 19.86
N SER A 305 -31.57 5.56 21.16
CA SER A 305 -30.51 5.47 22.17
C SER A 305 -29.95 4.05 22.24
N SER A 306 -28.80 3.91 22.89
CA SER A 306 -28.35 2.61 23.40
C SER A 306 -29.42 2.02 24.33
N PRO A 307 -29.57 0.68 24.39
CA PRO A 307 -30.43 0.04 25.36
C PRO A 307 -30.00 0.38 26.79
N PHE A 308 -30.93 0.34 27.73
CA PHE A 308 -30.65 0.44 29.16
C PHE A 308 -31.61 -0.46 29.93
N TYR A 309 -31.27 -0.74 31.18
CA TYR A 309 -31.94 -1.78 31.94
C TYR A 309 -32.51 -1.23 33.26
N SER A 310 -33.66 -1.79 33.64
CA SER A 310 -34.26 -1.49 34.95
C SER A 310 -33.43 -2.02 36.12
N SER A 311 -32.80 -3.18 35.93
CA SER A 311 -31.87 -3.84 36.84
C SER A 311 -30.99 -4.81 36.03
N SER A 312 -29.97 -5.43 36.65
CA SER A 312 -29.10 -6.41 35.97
C SER A 312 -29.87 -7.57 35.32
N ASN A 313 -31.07 -7.88 35.80
CA ASN A 313 -31.95 -8.94 35.27
C ASN A 313 -33.35 -8.40 34.95
N GLY A 314 -33.45 -7.11 34.63
CA GLY A 314 -34.71 -6.39 34.48
C GLY A 314 -35.15 -6.20 33.04
N TYR A 315 -36.20 -5.38 32.85
CA TYR A 315 -36.66 -4.92 31.54
C TYR A 315 -35.53 -4.25 30.76
N LYS A 316 -35.44 -4.59 29.47
CA LYS A 316 -34.59 -3.92 28.47
C LYS A 316 -35.39 -2.83 27.76
N MET A 317 -34.84 -1.63 27.69
CA MET A 317 -35.56 -0.44 27.22
C MET A 317 -34.64 0.43 26.36
N CYS A 318 -35.18 1.26 25.49
CA CYS A 318 -34.43 2.34 24.84
C CYS A 318 -35.32 3.56 24.59
N LEU A 319 -34.72 4.64 24.12
CA LEU A 319 -35.41 5.86 23.72
C LEU A 319 -35.41 6.01 22.20
N ARG A 320 -36.47 6.61 21.67
CA ARG A 320 -36.59 7.03 20.28
C ARG A 320 -36.89 8.52 20.22
N LEU A 321 -36.04 9.28 19.55
CA LEU A 321 -36.13 10.74 19.47
C LEU A 321 -36.37 11.19 18.03
N TYR A 322 -37.31 12.13 17.86
CA TYR A 322 -37.58 12.82 16.61
C TYR A 322 -37.28 14.30 16.79
N LEU A 323 -36.13 14.71 16.27
CA LEU A 323 -35.62 16.08 16.37
C LEU A 323 -36.45 17.11 15.58
N ASN A 324 -37.26 16.65 14.62
CA ASN A 324 -38.19 17.49 13.86
C ASN A 324 -39.67 17.10 14.09
N GLY A 325 -39.94 16.42 15.20
CA GLY A 325 -41.27 16.01 15.62
C GLY A 325 -41.87 14.84 14.85
N ASP A 326 -42.86 14.20 15.47
CA ASP A 326 -43.60 13.06 14.92
C ASP A 326 -45.12 13.31 14.98
N GLY A 327 -45.85 12.69 14.05
CA GLY A 327 -47.32 12.79 13.98
C GLY A 327 -47.84 14.23 13.96
N ASN A 328 -48.75 14.55 14.89
CA ASN A 328 -49.37 15.88 15.02
C ASN A 328 -48.44 16.96 15.60
N ALA A 329 -47.21 16.59 16.00
CA ALA A 329 -46.20 17.49 16.54
C ALA A 329 -45.05 17.76 15.55
N ARG A 330 -45.11 17.15 14.36
CA ARG A 330 -44.13 17.32 13.29
C ARG A 330 -43.90 18.80 12.96
N GLN A 331 -42.64 19.18 12.78
CA GLN A 331 -42.16 20.54 12.49
C GLN A 331 -42.49 21.60 13.56
N THR A 332 -43.08 21.23 14.70
CA THR A 332 -43.43 22.18 15.77
C THR A 332 -42.73 21.87 17.09
N HIS A 333 -42.52 20.59 17.40
CA HIS A 333 -41.89 20.13 18.64
C HIS A 333 -40.85 19.05 18.35
N ILE A 334 -39.93 18.84 19.29
CA ILE A 334 -39.18 17.60 19.44
C ILE A 334 -40.12 16.58 20.11
N SER A 335 -40.16 15.37 19.56
CA SER A 335 -40.94 14.25 20.11
C SER A 335 -40.01 13.20 20.71
N LEU A 336 -40.30 12.76 21.93
CA LEU A 336 -39.49 11.79 22.65
C LEU A 336 -40.35 10.61 23.09
N PHE A 337 -39.92 9.40 22.72
CA PHE A 337 -40.63 8.17 23.00
C PHE A 337 -39.77 7.16 23.74
N PHE A 338 -40.42 6.40 24.60
CA PHE A 338 -39.90 5.22 25.26
C PHE A 338 -40.23 3.99 24.43
N VAL A 339 -39.30 3.04 24.40
CA VAL A 339 -39.45 1.78 23.69
C VAL A 339 -39.11 0.64 24.64
N LEU A 340 -40.05 -0.27 24.82
CA LEU A 340 -39.84 -1.53 25.53
C LEU A 340 -39.26 -2.54 24.53
N MET A 341 -38.11 -3.14 24.88
CA MET A 341 -37.40 -4.08 24.02
C MET A 341 -37.49 -5.51 24.58
N ARG A 342 -37.34 -6.51 23.71
CA ARG A 342 -37.24 -7.90 24.14
C ARG A 342 -35.99 -8.13 24.98
N GLY A 343 -36.19 -8.52 26.23
CA GLY A 343 -35.15 -8.84 27.20
C GLY A 343 -34.93 -10.34 27.35
N GLU A 344 -33.73 -10.73 27.78
CA GLU A 344 -33.39 -12.14 28.08
C GLU A 344 -34.22 -12.68 29.26
N TYR A 345 -34.57 -11.82 30.20
CA TYR A 345 -35.28 -12.15 31.44
C TYR A 345 -36.79 -11.91 31.35
N ASP A 346 -37.35 -11.61 30.17
CA ASP A 346 -38.79 -11.32 30.01
C ASP A 346 -39.71 -12.44 30.53
N ALA A 347 -39.23 -13.69 30.61
CA ALA A 347 -39.99 -14.80 31.16
C ALA A 347 -40.28 -14.69 32.67
N ILE A 348 -39.44 -13.98 33.42
CA ILE A 348 -39.56 -13.83 34.88
C ILE A 348 -40.05 -12.44 35.30
N LEU A 349 -40.25 -11.53 34.34
CA LEU A 349 -40.71 -10.16 34.59
C LEU A 349 -42.23 -10.04 34.48
N LYS A 350 -42.81 -9.07 35.19
CA LYS A 350 -44.24 -8.81 35.18
C LYS A 350 -44.63 -8.00 33.93
N PHE A 351 -45.67 -8.43 33.22
CA PHE A 351 -46.26 -7.68 32.12
C PHE A 351 -47.77 -7.51 32.32
N PRO A 352 -48.38 -6.44 31.77
CA PRO A 352 -47.76 -5.35 31.00
C PRO A 352 -46.91 -4.39 31.85
N PHE A 353 -45.93 -3.74 31.21
CA PHE A 353 -45.06 -2.73 31.83
C PHE A 353 -45.92 -1.54 32.30
N HIS A 354 -45.82 -1.18 33.59
CA HIS A 354 -46.74 -0.23 34.23
C HIS A 354 -46.02 0.83 35.09
N TYR A 355 -44.70 0.95 34.97
CA TYR A 355 -43.90 1.90 35.75
C TYR A 355 -43.92 3.29 35.10
N LYS A 356 -44.03 4.35 35.91
CA LYS A 356 -44.04 5.73 35.40
C LYS A 356 -42.68 6.03 34.77
N VAL A 357 -42.70 6.59 33.56
CA VAL A 357 -41.50 6.99 32.80
C VAL A 357 -41.38 8.50 32.89
N ILE A 358 -40.20 8.98 33.29
CA ILE A 358 -39.90 10.40 33.44
C ILE A 358 -38.76 10.74 32.48
N PHE A 359 -38.97 11.73 31.63
CA PHE A 359 -37.96 12.31 30.76
C PHE A 359 -37.48 13.64 31.33
N CYS A 360 -36.19 13.92 31.15
CA CYS A 360 -35.58 15.18 31.56
C CYS A 360 -34.56 15.60 30.49
N LEU A 361 -34.81 16.73 29.82
CA LEU A 361 -33.84 17.39 28.97
C LEU A 361 -32.99 18.34 29.84
N TYR A 362 -31.68 18.10 29.88
CA TYR A 362 -30.77 18.88 30.70
C TYR A 362 -30.51 20.27 30.11
N ASP A 363 -30.77 21.28 30.92
CA ASP A 363 -30.11 22.60 30.84
C ASP A 363 -28.65 22.44 31.26
N GLN A 364 -27.73 22.82 30.38
CA GLN A 364 -26.27 22.69 30.54
C GLN A 364 -25.62 23.97 31.10
N THR A 365 -26.41 24.96 31.49
CA THR A 365 -25.94 26.18 32.15
C THR A 365 -26.05 26.08 33.67
N ASP A 366 -25.49 27.07 34.38
CA ASP A 366 -25.53 27.12 35.84
C ASP A 366 -26.96 27.27 36.41
N THR A 367 -27.94 27.68 35.59
CA THR A 367 -29.34 27.82 36.03
C THR A 367 -30.04 26.48 36.23
N LYS A 368 -29.61 25.41 35.55
CA LYS A 368 -30.16 24.05 35.65
C LYS A 368 -31.70 23.97 35.53
N ASN A 369 -32.28 24.81 34.67
CA ASN A 369 -33.72 24.81 34.34
C ASN A 369 -34.06 23.67 33.38
N HIS A 370 -33.93 22.44 33.86
CA HIS A 370 -34.20 21.23 33.09
C HIS A 370 -35.68 21.14 32.70
N ILE A 371 -35.95 20.63 31.49
CA ILE A 371 -37.32 20.38 31.04
C ILE A 371 -37.69 18.95 31.38
N ILE A 372 -38.67 18.79 32.27
CA ILE A 372 -39.11 17.48 32.77
C ILE A 372 -40.55 17.23 32.34
N ASP A 373 -40.80 16.06 31.78
CA ASP A 373 -42.15 15.59 31.50
C ASP A 373 -42.23 14.08 31.75
N SER A 374 -43.42 13.56 32.01
CA SER A 374 -43.59 12.16 32.38
C SER A 374 -44.93 11.61 31.95
N PHE A 375 -44.97 10.31 31.72
CA PHE A 375 -46.22 9.61 31.41
C PHE A 375 -46.32 8.29 32.19
N ARG A 376 -47.55 7.82 32.37
CA ARG A 376 -47.83 6.48 32.89
C ARG A 376 -48.21 5.57 31.72
N PRO A 377 -47.54 4.42 31.55
CA PRO A 377 -47.90 3.45 30.52
C PRO A 377 -49.38 3.06 30.56
N ASP A 378 -50.03 3.04 29.40
CA ASP A 378 -51.36 2.47 29.27
C ASP A 378 -51.25 0.95 29.14
N ILE A 379 -51.65 0.23 30.18
CA ILE A 379 -51.59 -1.24 30.25
C ILE A 379 -52.42 -1.95 29.17
N LYS A 380 -53.33 -1.24 28.49
CA LYS A 380 -54.09 -1.79 27.35
C LYS A 380 -53.36 -1.63 26.02
N SER A 381 -52.35 -0.77 25.95
CA SER A 381 -51.57 -0.53 24.74
C SER A 381 -50.62 -1.69 24.45
N ASN A 382 -50.49 -2.03 23.17
CA ASN A 382 -49.51 -3.02 22.68
C ASN A 382 -48.07 -2.59 22.95
N SER A 383 -47.81 -1.29 23.13
CA SER A 383 -46.49 -0.72 23.42
C SER A 383 -45.85 -1.28 24.70
N PHE A 384 -46.68 -1.70 25.67
CA PHE A 384 -46.24 -2.11 27.00
C PHE A 384 -46.55 -3.57 27.32
N GLN A 385 -47.10 -4.34 26.36
CA GLN A 385 -47.25 -5.78 26.52
C GLN A 385 -45.88 -6.46 26.48
N ARG A 386 -45.86 -7.75 26.85
CA ARG A 386 -44.66 -8.57 26.73
C ARG A 386 -44.17 -8.56 25.27
N PRO A 387 -42.90 -8.17 25.01
CA PRO A 387 -42.38 -8.10 23.65
C PRO A 387 -42.44 -9.44 22.92
N THR A 388 -43.00 -9.43 21.71
CA THR A 388 -43.00 -10.57 20.77
C THR A 388 -41.97 -10.39 19.65
N THR A 389 -41.54 -9.16 19.41
CA THR A 389 -40.48 -8.76 18.48
C THR A 389 -39.38 -8.02 19.25
N ASP A 390 -38.28 -7.66 18.59
CA ASP A 390 -37.14 -7.02 19.26
C ASP A 390 -37.49 -5.69 19.94
N MET A 391 -38.45 -4.94 19.38
CA MET A 391 -38.93 -3.66 19.90
C MET A 391 -40.44 -3.56 19.78
N ASN A 392 -41.10 -3.17 20.87
CA ASN A 392 -42.50 -2.79 20.82
C ASN A 392 -42.72 -1.44 20.12
N THR A 393 -43.97 -1.11 19.83
CA THR A 393 -44.36 0.23 19.37
C THR A 393 -43.93 1.28 20.39
N ALA A 394 -43.26 2.33 19.90
CA ALA A 394 -42.78 3.43 20.73
C ALA A 394 -43.96 4.21 21.33
N SER A 395 -43.85 4.62 22.59
CA SER A 395 -44.87 5.39 23.29
C SER A 395 -44.24 6.44 24.20
N GLY A 396 -44.81 7.64 24.24
CA GLY A 396 -44.19 8.78 24.92
C GLY A 396 -44.89 10.09 24.59
N ILE A 397 -44.12 11.15 24.39
CA ILE A 397 -44.60 12.53 24.41
C ILE A 397 -44.33 13.19 23.05
N PRO A 398 -45.33 13.26 22.16
CA PRO A 398 -45.17 13.89 20.85
C PRO A 398 -44.77 15.37 20.94
N LYS A 399 -45.31 16.11 21.90
CA LYS A 399 -45.02 17.55 22.11
C LYS A 399 -44.11 17.76 23.32
N PHE A 400 -42.95 17.11 23.33
CA PHE A 400 -42.05 17.16 24.49
C PHE A 400 -41.41 18.53 24.66
N VAL A 401 -40.79 19.09 23.62
CA VAL A 401 -40.19 20.44 23.68
C VAL A 401 -40.49 21.23 22.41
N PRO A 402 -40.99 22.47 22.47
CA PRO A 402 -41.16 23.32 21.29
C PRO A 402 -39.85 23.55 20.54
N LEU A 403 -39.87 23.46 19.21
CA LEU A 403 -38.67 23.72 18.38
C LEU A 403 -38.19 25.17 18.45
N THR A 404 -39.08 26.10 18.81
CA THR A 404 -38.74 27.52 18.98
C THR A 404 -37.66 27.75 20.04
N ILE A 405 -37.56 26.88 21.05
CA ILE A 405 -36.51 26.93 22.07
C ILE A 405 -35.12 26.67 21.45
N PHE A 406 -35.06 25.84 20.39
CA PHE A 406 -33.83 25.50 19.69
C PHE A 406 -33.45 26.48 18.57
N GLN A 407 -34.27 27.49 18.30
CA GLN A 407 -34.00 28.53 17.31
C GLN A 407 -33.25 29.75 17.90
N GLN A 408 -33.09 29.81 19.22
CA GLN A 408 -32.41 30.91 19.90
C GLN A 408 -30.89 30.74 19.77
N GLU A 409 -30.17 31.83 19.47
CA GLU A 409 -28.70 31.82 19.29
C GLU A 409 -27.93 31.31 20.53
N LYS A 410 -28.51 31.46 21.73
CA LYS A 410 -28.00 30.90 22.98
C LYS A 410 -28.98 29.87 23.54
N ASN A 411 -28.87 28.64 23.08
CA ASN A 411 -29.69 27.54 23.57
C ASN A 411 -29.04 26.87 24.80
N PRO A 412 -29.64 26.95 26.01
CA PRO A 412 -29.07 26.33 27.20
C PRO A 412 -29.10 24.78 27.17
N TYR A 413 -29.89 24.18 26.29
CA TYR A 413 -30.05 22.73 26.18
C TYR A 413 -29.08 22.08 25.17
N VAL A 414 -28.44 22.89 24.30
CA VAL A 414 -27.46 22.42 23.31
C VAL A 414 -26.18 23.25 23.45
N LEU A 415 -25.13 22.63 24.00
CA LEU A 415 -23.82 23.24 24.18
C LEU A 415 -22.77 22.38 23.46
N ASN A 416 -21.85 23.00 22.73
CA ASN A 416 -20.83 22.29 21.93
C ASN A 416 -21.44 21.22 21.01
N ASP A 417 -22.54 21.56 20.34
CA ASP A 417 -23.29 20.67 19.43
C ASP A 417 -23.70 19.33 20.08
N THR A 418 -23.94 19.36 21.39
CA THR A 418 -24.29 18.20 22.21
C THR A 418 -25.50 18.51 23.09
N MET A 419 -26.42 17.55 23.24
CA MET A 419 -27.55 17.60 24.16
C MET A 419 -27.61 16.34 25.05
N PHE A 420 -28.23 16.43 26.21
CA PHE A 420 -28.36 15.33 27.16
C PHE A 420 -29.82 15.11 27.56
N ILE A 421 -30.30 13.87 27.41
CA ILE A 421 -31.66 13.47 27.83
C ILE A 421 -31.52 12.38 28.89
N ASN A 422 -32.05 12.61 30.08
CA ASN A 422 -32.23 11.58 31.09
C ASN A 422 -33.59 10.91 30.94
N VAL A 423 -33.63 9.60 31.14
CA VAL A 423 -34.86 8.86 31.43
C VAL A 423 -34.73 8.17 32.77
N MET A 424 -35.77 8.30 33.59
CA MET A 424 -35.87 7.68 34.91
C MET A 424 -37.17 6.89 34.97
N ILE A 425 -37.06 5.63 35.41
CA ILE A 425 -38.21 4.77 35.65
C ILE A 425 -38.51 4.76 37.14
N ASP A 426 -39.73 5.16 37.51
CA ASP A 426 -40.17 5.21 38.90
C ASP A 426 -40.64 3.84 39.38
N TYR A 427 -39.77 3.15 40.12
CA TYR A 427 -40.06 1.86 40.77
C TYR A 427 -40.63 2.00 42.18
N ASN A 428 -40.96 3.20 42.68
CA ASN A 428 -41.33 3.39 44.09
C ASN A 428 -42.59 2.60 44.54
N ASN A 429 -43.37 2.08 43.59
CA ASN A 429 -44.50 1.17 43.85
C ASN A 429 -44.16 -0.33 43.74
N THR A 430 -42.87 -0.68 43.63
CA THR A 430 -42.40 -2.07 43.46
C THR A 430 -41.57 -2.48 44.68
N PRO A 431 -41.90 -3.59 45.35
CA PRO A 431 -41.04 -4.14 46.40
C PRO A 431 -39.62 -4.36 45.85
N LYS A 432 -38.61 -3.72 46.46
CA LYS A 432 -37.19 -3.82 46.04
C LYS A 432 -36.57 -5.18 46.38
N THR A 433 -37.25 -5.97 47.20
CA THR A 433 -36.91 -7.36 47.52
C THR A 433 -37.66 -8.26 46.57
N LEU A 434 -36.92 -9.14 45.86
CA LEU A 434 -37.35 -10.27 45.01
C LEU A 434 -38.76 -10.08 44.43
N LEU A 435 -38.85 -9.88 43.10
CA LEU A 435 -40.04 -10.03 42.25
C LEU A 435 -41.25 -10.52 43.05
N PRO A 436 -42.41 -9.84 43.04
CA PRO A 436 -43.60 -10.24 43.81
C PRO A 436 -44.12 -11.59 43.29
N TYR A 437 -43.37 -12.65 43.56
CA TYR A 437 -43.75 -14.01 43.59
C TYR A 437 -44.74 -14.02 44.73
N VAL A 438 -46.01 -14.22 44.39
CA VAL A 438 -46.91 -14.96 45.26
C VAL A 438 -46.04 -16.04 45.90
N PHE A 439 -45.81 -15.97 47.22
CA PHE A 439 -44.90 -16.86 47.94
C PHE A 439 -45.38 -18.31 47.77
N ASN A 440 -45.07 -18.93 46.64
CA ASN A 440 -45.27 -20.35 46.41
C ASN A 440 -44.04 -21.01 46.99
N ILE A 441 -44.06 -21.13 48.32
CA ILE A 441 -43.11 -21.93 49.05
C ILE A 441 -43.24 -23.37 48.54
N ASN A 442 -42.11 -24.07 48.42
CA ASN A 442 -41.96 -25.42 47.89
C ASN A 442 -43.26 -26.26 47.99
N PRO A 443 -43.82 -26.72 46.86
CA PRO A 443 -45.07 -27.51 46.85
C PRO A 443 -44.97 -28.84 47.59
N GLY A 444 -43.76 -29.30 47.94
CA GLY A 444 -43.54 -30.44 48.83
C GLY A 444 -43.79 -30.17 50.33
N LEU A 445 -44.08 -28.94 50.73
CA LEU A 445 -44.43 -28.59 52.12
C LEU A 445 -45.96 -28.57 52.29
N THR A 446 -46.44 -28.99 53.46
CA THR A 446 -47.88 -28.96 53.76
C THR A 446 -48.39 -27.52 53.84
N ILE A 447 -49.64 -27.30 53.42
CA ILE A 447 -50.30 -25.98 53.40
C ILE A 447 -50.14 -25.20 54.73
N PRO A 448 -50.26 -25.80 55.93
CA PRO A 448 -50.08 -25.08 57.19
C PRO A 448 -48.66 -24.54 57.41
N ILE A 449 -47.65 -25.29 56.95
CA ILE A 449 -46.23 -24.88 57.03
C ILE A 449 -45.97 -23.73 56.06
N GLN A 450 -46.49 -23.83 54.84
CA GLN A 450 -46.41 -22.76 53.86
C GLN A 450 -47.04 -21.47 54.41
N GLN A 451 -48.26 -21.54 54.95
CA GLN A 451 -48.96 -20.38 55.53
C GLN A 451 -48.21 -19.74 56.71
N THR A 452 -47.57 -20.56 57.55
CA THR A 452 -46.80 -20.08 58.70
C THR A 452 -45.54 -19.33 58.26
N ILE A 453 -44.83 -19.85 57.26
CA ILE A 453 -43.60 -19.21 56.74
C ILE A 453 -43.97 -17.91 56.00
N ILE A 454 -45.05 -17.91 55.21
CA ILE A 454 -45.57 -16.70 54.56
C ILE A 454 -45.91 -15.62 55.59
N ARG A 455 -46.65 -15.95 56.66
CA ARG A 455 -46.99 -14.99 57.73
C ARG A 455 -45.73 -14.41 58.39
N LYS A 456 -44.76 -15.24 58.76
CA LYS A 456 -43.52 -14.80 59.39
C LYS A 456 -42.71 -13.85 58.49
N GLU A 457 -42.65 -14.13 57.20
CA GLU A 457 -41.91 -13.26 56.26
C GLU A 457 -42.64 -11.94 56.03
N VAL A 458 -43.97 -11.95 55.93
CA VAL A 458 -44.80 -10.72 55.84
C VAL A 458 -44.65 -9.86 57.10
N GLU A 459 -44.67 -10.45 58.29
CA GLU A 459 -44.47 -9.75 59.58
C GLU A 459 -43.07 -9.13 59.66
N LYS A 460 -42.04 -9.85 59.21
CA LYS A 460 -40.65 -9.36 59.15
C LYS A 460 -40.51 -8.17 58.21
N GLN A 461 -41.16 -8.20 57.04
CA GLN A 461 -41.14 -7.07 56.10
C GLN A 461 -41.90 -5.84 56.61
N GLN A 462 -43.02 -6.02 57.32
CA GLN A 462 -43.75 -4.92 57.95
C GLN A 462 -42.91 -4.23 59.05
N GLN A 463 -42.18 -5.00 59.87
CA GLN A 463 -41.27 -4.45 60.87
C GLN A 463 -40.09 -3.69 60.24
N THR A 464 -39.54 -4.21 59.13
CA THR A 464 -38.43 -3.54 58.42
C THR A 464 -38.87 -2.22 57.80
N SER A 465 -40.11 -2.15 57.29
CA SER A 465 -40.70 -0.94 56.70
C SER A 465 -41.01 0.14 57.74
N MET A 466 -41.47 -0.25 58.95
CA MET A 466 -41.73 0.69 60.05
C MET A 466 -40.46 1.30 60.66
N ASN A 467 -39.34 0.58 60.65
CA ASN A 467 -38.05 1.09 61.15
C ASN A 467 -37.39 2.09 60.19
N VAL A 468 -37.68 2.02 58.89
CA VAL A 468 -37.19 2.98 57.89
C VAL A 468 -37.99 4.29 57.90
N ALA A 469 -39.25 4.27 58.35
CA ALA A 469 -40.11 5.46 58.44
C ALA A 469 -39.95 6.27 59.75
N LYS A 470 -39.18 5.78 60.72
CA LYS A 470 -38.96 6.42 62.03
C LYS A 470 -37.59 7.11 62.19
N ASN A 471 -36.75 7.08 61.17
CA ASN A 471 -35.43 7.74 61.16
C ASN A 471 -35.39 8.90 60.16
#